data_AF-A0A969YPR9-F1
#
_entry.id   AF-A0A969YPR9-F1
#
_cell.length_a   1.000
_cell.length_b   1.000
_cell.length_c   1.000
_cell.angle_alpha   90.00
_cell.angle_beta   90.00
_cell.angle_gamma   90.00
#
_symmetry.space_group_name_H-M   'P 1'
#
loop_
_entity.id
_entity.type
_entity.pdbx_description
1 polymer ?
#
loop_
_entity_poly.entity_id
_entity_poly.type
_entity_poly.pdbx_seq_one_letter_code
_entity_poly.pdbx_strand_id
1 'polypeptide(L)'
;MTMWFFDESDEMEEYQSAREILMSLEREYREIASILQKAKEALRIDPENLKIQARVKYYQKRFDDLQKSRLFASEVPLEVSLWGPPHG
;
A
#
# COMPACT_ATOMS: atom_id res chain seq x y z
N MET A 1 -17.03 -9.26 25.09
CA MET A 1 -15.90 -9.10 26.03
C MET A 1 -14.70 -9.73 25.36
N THR A 2 -14.08 -8.99 24.44
CA THR A 2 -13.13 -9.52 23.43
C THR A 2 -12.03 -8.49 23.17
N MET A 3 -11.59 -7.82 24.23
CA MET A 3 -10.69 -6.66 24.17
C MET A 3 -9.42 -6.91 24.98
N TRP A 4 -8.99 -8.19 25.08
CA TRP A 4 -7.85 -8.63 25.88
C TRP A 4 -6.75 -9.33 25.05
N PHE A 5 -6.98 -9.61 23.76
CA PHE A 5 -5.95 -10.21 22.89
C PHE A 5 -4.93 -9.18 22.37
N PHE A 6 -5.29 -7.90 22.32
CA PHE A 6 -4.43 -6.86 21.76
C PHE A 6 -3.40 -6.32 22.77
N ASP A 7 -3.75 -6.23 24.06
CA ASP A 7 -2.83 -5.75 25.11
C ASP A 7 -1.64 -6.71 25.33
N GLU A 8 -1.82 -8.03 25.19
CA GLU A 8 -0.71 -9.00 25.31
C GLU A 8 0.07 -9.19 23.99
N SER A 9 -0.49 -8.78 22.85
CA SER A 9 0.15 -8.90 21.53
C SER A 9 1.22 -7.84 21.27
N ASP A 10 1.10 -6.66 21.88
CA ASP A 10 2.12 -5.59 21.78
C ASP A 10 3.41 -5.96 22.54
N GLU A 11 3.41 -7.00 23.38
CA GLU A 11 4.60 -7.56 24.04
C GLU A 11 5.27 -8.70 23.24
N MET A 12 4.66 -9.14 22.13
CA MET A 12 5.23 -10.20 21.28
C MET A 12 6.13 -9.59 20.19
N GLU A 13 7.42 -9.92 20.22
CA GLU A 13 8.44 -9.43 19.26
C GLU A 13 8.09 -9.75 17.79
N GLU A 14 7.44 -10.89 17.55
CA GLU A 14 6.93 -11.29 16.24
C GLU A 14 5.82 -10.38 15.71
N TYR A 15 4.98 -9.86 16.62
CA TYR A 15 3.90 -8.93 16.25
C TYR A 15 4.44 -7.53 15.96
N GLN A 16 5.41 -7.04 16.75
CA GLN A 16 6.06 -5.76 16.51
C GLN A 16 6.82 -5.76 15.18
N SER A 17 7.59 -6.81 14.90
CA SER A 17 8.32 -6.93 13.62
C SER A 17 7.38 -7.03 12.42
N ALA A 18 6.27 -7.79 12.54
CA ALA A 18 5.25 -7.82 11.49
C ALA A 18 4.60 -6.44 11.26
N ARG A 19 4.31 -5.70 12.34
CA ARG A 19 3.73 -4.35 12.28
C ARG A 19 4.68 -3.35 11.62
N GLU A 20 5.97 -3.38 11.93
CA GLU A 20 6.97 -2.51 11.28
C GLU A 20 7.08 -2.79 9.78
N ILE A 21 7.08 -4.07 9.40
CA ILE A 21 7.09 -4.48 7.99
C ILE A 21 5.83 -3.96 7.27
N LEU A 22 4.66 -4.11 7.89
CA LEU A 22 3.39 -3.60 7.34
C LEU A 22 3.39 -2.07 7.20
N MET A 23 3.88 -1.33 8.19
CA MET A 23 3.98 0.14 8.12
C MET A 23 4.94 0.61 7.03
N SER A 24 6.07 -0.08 6.86
CA SER A 24 7.04 0.22 5.80
C SER A 24 6.44 0.00 4.42
N LEU A 25 5.77 -1.14 4.24
CA LEU A 25 5.06 -1.52 3.02
C LEU A 25 3.93 -0.54 2.68
N GLU A 26 3.17 -0.10 3.68
CA GLU A 26 2.13 0.91 3.51
C GLU A 26 2.71 2.24 3.03
N ARG A 27 3.81 2.69 3.66
CA ARG A 27 4.47 3.93 3.26
C ARG A 27 4.93 3.86 1.81
N GLU A 28 5.56 2.76 1.41
CA GLU A 28 6.00 2.54 0.02
C GLU A 28 4.80 2.55 -0.95
N TYR A 29 3.70 1.88 -0.58
CA TYR A 29 2.49 1.86 -1.39
C TYR A 29 1.90 3.26 -1.59
N ARG A 30 1.74 4.04 -0.52
CA ARG A 30 1.21 5.41 -0.59
C ARG A 30 2.11 6.32 -1.42
N GLU A 31 3.42 6.18 -1.28
CA GLU A 31 4.38 6.95 -2.05
C GLU A 31 4.27 6.64 -3.55
N ILE A 32 4.22 5.35 -3.92
CA ILE A 32 4.06 4.94 -5.32
C ILE A 32 2.71 5.38 -5.87
N ALA A 33 1.63 5.30 -5.11
CA ALA A 33 0.32 5.80 -5.51
C ALA A 33 0.37 7.31 -5.84
N SER A 34 1.00 8.11 -4.97
CA SER A 34 1.18 9.55 -5.18
C SER A 34 2.01 9.85 -6.44
N ILE A 35 3.11 9.12 -6.64
CA ILE A 35 3.98 9.29 -7.83
C ILE A 35 3.24 8.90 -9.11
N LEU A 36 2.49 7.80 -9.07
CA LEU A 36 1.70 7.32 -10.20
C LEU A 36 0.60 8.31 -10.57
N GLN A 37 -0.11 8.88 -9.59
CA GLN A 37 -1.12 9.90 -9.83
C GLN A 37 -0.51 11.12 -10.51
N LYS A 38 0.60 11.66 -9.99
CA LYS A 38 1.31 12.80 -10.59
C LYS A 38 1.79 12.49 -12.00
N ALA A 39 2.29 11.28 -12.24
CA ALA A 39 2.73 10.85 -13.56
C ALA A 39 1.55 10.76 -14.56
N LYS A 40 0.37 10.29 -14.10
CA LYS A 40 -0.86 10.25 -14.90
C LYS A 40 -1.38 11.66 -15.21
N GLU A 41 -1.34 12.57 -14.24
CA GLU A 41 -1.70 13.98 -14.45
C GLU A 41 -0.77 14.65 -15.47
N ALA A 42 0.54 14.42 -15.35
CA ALA A 42 1.52 14.91 -16.32
C ALA A 42 1.28 14.32 -17.72
N LEU A 43 0.92 13.03 -17.80
CA LEU A 43 0.60 12.38 -19.07
C LEU A 43 -0.68 12.94 -19.71
N ARG A 44 -1.65 13.37 -18.88
CA ARG A 44 -2.87 14.02 -19.38
C ARG A 44 -2.57 15.37 -20.03
N ILE A 45 -1.55 16.08 -19.55
CA ILE A 45 -1.11 17.37 -20.09
C ILE A 45 -0.30 17.17 -21.38
N ASP A 46 0.58 16.18 -21.40
CA ASP A 46 1.45 15.88 -22.55
C ASP A 46 1.42 14.37 -22.89
N PRO A 47 0.40 13.93 -23.66
CA PRO A 47 0.17 12.51 -23.93
C PRO A 47 1.24 11.84 -24.79
N GLU A 48 1.92 12.60 -25.65
CA GLU A 48 2.93 12.05 -26.58
C GLU A 48 4.32 11.93 -25.94
N ASN A 49 4.47 12.37 -24.69
CA ASN A 49 5.72 12.31 -23.99
C ASN A 49 6.10 10.87 -23.60
N LEU A 50 6.95 10.25 -24.43
CA LEU A 50 7.45 8.89 -24.23
C LEU A 50 8.10 8.67 -22.86
N LYS A 51 8.74 9.70 -22.27
CA LYS A 51 9.34 9.59 -20.93
C LYS A 51 8.27 9.49 -19.85
N ILE A 52 7.19 10.26 -19.96
CA ILE A 52 6.08 10.21 -19.00
C ILE A 52 5.31 8.89 -19.16
N GLN A 53 5.07 8.43 -20.38
CA GLN A 53 4.46 7.12 -20.64
C GLN A 53 5.26 5.98 -20.00
N ALA A 54 6.59 5.96 -20.20
CA ALA A 54 7.46 4.96 -19.59
C ALA A 54 7.42 5.02 -18.06
N ARG A 55 7.39 6.23 -17.48
CA ARG A 55 7.28 6.45 -16.04
C ARG A 55 5.95 5.92 -15.49
N VAL A 56 4.82 6.22 -16.15
CA VAL A 56 3.50 5.70 -15.76
C VAL A 56 3.50 4.17 -15.82
N LYS A 57 4.02 3.58 -16.91
CA LYS A 57 4.08 2.11 -17.06
C LYS A 57 4.93 1.45 -15.98
N TYR A 58 6.07 2.03 -15.64
CA TYR A 58 6.95 1.53 -14.58
C TYR A 58 6.28 1.56 -13.21
N TYR A 59 5.72 2.71 -12.82
CA TYR A 59 5.07 2.84 -11.51
C TYR A 59 3.75 2.08 -11.41
N GLN A 60 3.00 1.96 -12.51
CA GLN A 60 1.81 1.10 -12.55
C GLN A 60 2.19 -0.35 -12.31
N LYS A 61 3.23 -0.87 -12.99
CA LYS A 61 3.70 -2.24 -12.74
C LYS A 61 4.11 -2.45 -11.28
N ARG A 62 4.89 -1.52 -10.72
CA ARG A 62 5.34 -1.62 -9.31
C ARG A 62 4.16 -1.57 -8.33
N PHE A 63 3.16 -0.74 -8.61
CA PHE A 63 1.93 -0.66 -7.82
C PHE A 63 1.15 -1.99 -7.88
N ASP A 64 0.99 -2.56 -9.07
CA ASP A 64 0.31 -3.85 -9.25
C ASP A 64 1.07 -5.01 -8.58
N ASP A 65 2.41 -4.99 -8.65
CA ASP A 65 3.26 -6.00 -8.01
C ASP A 65 3.18 -5.90 -6.47
N LEU A 66 3.09 -4.68 -5.92
CA LEU A 66 2.83 -4.47 -4.49
C LEU A 66 1.45 -4.98 -4.08
N GLN A 67 0.39 -4.68 -4.84
CA GLN A 67 -0.95 -5.18 -4.54
C GLN A 67 -1.06 -6.71 -4.59
N LYS A 68 -0.20 -7.39 -5.35
CA LYS A 68 -0.13 -8.85 -5.41
C LYS A 68 0.67 -9.48 -4.26
N SER A 69 1.37 -8.69 -3.45
CA SER A 69 2.04 -9.22 -2.27
C SER A 69 1.01 -9.81 -1.31
N ARG A 70 1.33 -10.95 -0.68
CA ARG A 70 0.42 -11.73 0.17
C ARG A 70 -0.14 -10.94 1.37
N LEU A 71 0.49 -9.80 1.70
CA LEU A 71 0.07 -8.87 2.75
C LEU A 71 -1.06 -7.92 2.30
N PHE A 72 -1.25 -7.75 0.99
CA PHE A 72 -2.32 -6.96 0.36
C PHE A 72 -3.52 -7.81 -0.08
N ALA A 73 -3.46 -9.13 0.09
CA ALA A 73 -4.50 -10.08 -0.33
C ALA A 73 -5.73 -10.10 0.60
N SER A 74 -5.97 -9.04 1.36
CA SER A 74 -7.28 -8.80 1.95
C SER A 74 -8.26 -8.41 0.84
N GLU A 75 -9.50 -8.90 0.87
CA GLU A 75 -10.55 -8.54 -0.11
C GLU A 75 -10.94 -7.05 -0.09
N VAL A 76 -10.32 -6.27 0.79
CA VAL A 76 -10.49 -4.83 0.97
C VAL A 76 -9.21 -4.09 0.57
N PRO A 77 -9.31 -2.89 -0.03
CA PRO A 77 -8.16 -2.03 -0.31
C PRO A 77 -7.29 -1.87 0.94
N LEU A 78 -5.96 -1.77 0.78
CA LEU A 78 -5.04 -1.68 1.92
C LEU A 78 -5.41 -0.53 2.88
N GLU A 79 -5.89 0.59 2.33
CA GLU A 79 -6.35 1.73 3.10
C GLU A 79 -7.52 1.38 4.03
N VAL A 80 -8.36 0.41 3.63
CA VAL A 80 -9.46 -0.11 4.44
C VAL A 80 -8.99 -1.26 5.33
N SER A 81 -8.06 -2.11 4.87
CA SER A 81 -7.54 -3.20 5.70
C SER A 81 -6.63 -2.73 6.84
N LEU A 82 -5.96 -1.58 6.71
CA LEU A 82 -5.08 -1.00 7.73
C LEU A 82 -5.78 0.00 8.65
N TRP A 83 -6.81 0.70 8.17
CA TRP A 83 -7.47 1.79 8.91
C TRP A 83 -8.96 1.55 9.15
N GLY A 84 -9.54 0.53 8.50
CA GLY A 84 -10.88 0.07 8.81
C GLY A 84 -10.90 -0.71 10.12
N PRO A 85 -12.03 -0.69 10.84
CA PRO A 85 -12.21 -1.59 11.97
C PRO A 85 -12.00 -3.05 11.51
N PRO A 86 -11.42 -3.92 12.35
CA PRO A 86 -11.12 -5.32 12.00
C PRO A 86 -12.36 -6.18 11.69
N HIS A 87 -13.55 -5.59 11.81
CA HIS A 87 -14.84 -6.14 11.44
C HIS A 87 -15.50 -5.09 10.54
N GLY A 88 -15.79 -5.46 9.30
CA GLY A 88 -16.47 -4.59 8.32
C GLY A 88 -17.82 -4.09 8.80
#